data_AF-A0A350XPZ2-F1
#
_entry.id   AF-A0A350XPZ2-F1
#
_cell.length_a   1.000
_cell.length_b   1.000
_cell.length_c   1.000
_cell.angle_alpha   90.00
_cell.angle_beta   90.00
_cell.angle_gamma   90.00
#
_symmetry.space_group_name_H-M   'P 1'
#
loop_
_entity.id
_entity.type
_entity.pdbx_description
1 polymer ?
#
loop_
_entity_poly.entity_id
_entity_poly.type
_entity_poly.pdbx_seq_one_letter_code
_entity_poly.pdbx_strand_id
1 'polypeptide(L)'
;MPGGFGTLDETFEVLTLTQTGKSPIHPIVLIEAPGTGYWEGWIEFVSSTLVGQGMIQKDDLNLLKFVTDVEAAAAEICTFYRNYQSQRYVGDDLILRMLRAPGPEMLARLNDEFGDILASGTIDSIPPTDAERSDADSLELGRIRLRFDRRNHGRLRLLIDRINEIDPGGTVTGG
;
A
#
# COMPACT_ATOMS: atom_id res chain seq x y z
N MET A 1 -6.13 -18.42 1.70
CA MET A 1 -6.27 -19.80 2.22
C MET A 1 -5.36 -20.73 1.43
N PRO A 2 -4.76 -21.77 2.03
CA PRO A 2 -3.99 -22.77 1.29
C PRO A 2 -4.81 -23.44 0.18
N GLY A 3 -4.15 -23.83 -0.91
CA GLY A 3 -4.83 -24.45 -2.05
C GLY A 3 -3.88 -25.14 -3.02
N GLY A 4 -4.39 -25.49 -4.20
CA GLY A 4 -3.60 -26.10 -5.28
C GLY A 4 -3.04 -25.07 -6.26
N PHE A 5 -2.74 -25.51 -7.49
CA PHE A 5 -2.20 -24.63 -8.53
C PHE A 5 -3.06 -23.41 -8.84
N GLY A 6 -4.40 -23.53 -8.80
CA GLY A 6 -5.28 -22.38 -9.03
C GLY A 6 -5.10 -21.27 -8.00
N THR A 7 -4.97 -21.62 -6.71
CA THR A 7 -4.73 -20.64 -5.64
C THR A 7 -3.36 -19.98 -5.79
N LEU A 8 -2.35 -20.74 -6.21
CA LEU A 8 -1.02 -20.17 -6.49
C LEU A 8 -1.05 -19.24 -7.70
N ASP A 9 -1.74 -19.62 -8.77
CA ASP A 9 -1.92 -18.80 -9.98
C ASP A 9 -2.57 -17.45 -9.65
N GLU A 10 -3.70 -17.46 -8.96
CA GLU A 10 -4.39 -16.24 -8.49
C GLU A 10 -3.48 -15.38 -7.58
N THR A 11 -2.74 -16.02 -6.67
CA THR A 11 -1.82 -15.32 -5.75
C THR A 11 -0.70 -14.62 -6.52
N PHE A 12 -0.07 -15.32 -7.48
CA PHE A 12 0.97 -14.75 -8.31
C PHE A 12 0.44 -13.68 -9.25
N GLU A 13 -0.77 -13.85 -9.81
CA GLU A 13 -1.40 -12.85 -10.67
C GLU A 13 -1.63 -11.54 -9.91
N VAL A 14 -2.27 -11.59 -8.73
CA VAL A 14 -2.55 -10.39 -7.92
C VAL A 14 -1.24 -9.69 -7.52
N LEU A 15 -0.23 -10.44 -7.10
CA LEU A 15 1.08 -9.88 -6.76
C LEU A 15 1.76 -9.25 -7.98
N THR A 16 1.73 -9.92 -9.14
CA THR A 16 2.33 -9.41 -10.39
C THR A 16 1.64 -8.13 -10.84
N LEU A 17 0.31 -8.08 -10.82
CA LEU A 17 -0.46 -6.88 -11.20
C LEU A 17 -0.17 -5.71 -10.26
N THR A 18 -0.05 -5.97 -8.96
CA THR A 18 0.27 -4.94 -7.96
C THR A 18 1.71 -4.45 -8.12
N GLN A 19 2.68 -5.36 -8.21
CA GLN A 19 4.10 -5.07 -8.36
C GLN A 19 4.40 -4.27 -9.64
N THR A 20 3.69 -4.57 -10.74
CA THR A 20 3.86 -3.87 -12.02
C THR A 20 3.01 -2.59 -12.14
N GLY A 21 2.23 -2.25 -11.11
CA GLY A 21 1.37 -1.07 -11.08
C GLY A 21 0.22 -1.13 -12.10
N LYS A 22 -0.16 -2.34 -12.53
CA LYS A 22 -1.34 -2.59 -13.38
C LYS A 22 -2.63 -2.67 -12.57
N SER A 23 -2.52 -2.94 -11.26
CA SER A 23 -3.59 -2.84 -10.28
C SER A 23 -3.21 -1.81 -9.21
N PRO A 24 -4.19 -1.11 -8.61
CA PRO A 24 -3.98 -0.38 -7.36
C PRO A 24 -3.47 -1.29 -6.24
N ILE A 25 -2.82 -0.69 -5.23
CA ILE A 25 -2.46 -1.42 -4.01
C ILE A 25 -3.72 -1.72 -3.21
N HIS A 26 -3.86 -3.01 -2.86
CA HIS A 26 -4.88 -3.56 -1.97
C HIS A 26 -4.18 -4.42 -0.91
N PRO A 27 -4.80 -4.66 0.27
CA PRO A 27 -4.22 -5.55 1.26
C PRO A 27 -4.34 -6.99 0.77
N ILE A 28 -3.20 -7.64 0.52
CA ILE A 28 -3.13 -9.06 0.15
C ILE A 28 -2.82 -9.86 1.41
N VAL A 29 -3.80 -10.63 1.89
CA VAL A 29 -3.66 -11.39 3.14
C VAL A 29 -3.59 -12.89 2.85
N LEU A 30 -2.45 -13.48 3.16
CA LEU A 30 -2.25 -14.92 3.18
C LEU A 30 -2.59 -15.42 4.58
N ILE A 31 -3.59 -16.29 4.66
CA ILE A 31 -4.08 -16.87 5.90
C ILE A 31 -4.05 -18.39 5.83
N GLU A 32 -3.60 -19.02 6.93
CA GLU A 32 -3.72 -20.45 7.20
C GLU A 32 -3.88 -20.72 8.71
N ALA A 33 -4.25 -21.95 9.07
CA ALA A 33 -4.27 -22.34 10.47
C ALA A 33 -2.85 -22.57 11.02
N PRO A 34 -2.59 -22.27 12.31
CA PRO A 34 -1.28 -22.53 12.92
C PRO A 34 -0.81 -23.98 12.73
N GLY A 35 0.48 -24.16 12.43
CA GLY A 35 1.10 -25.48 12.29
C GLY A 35 0.82 -26.19 10.96
N THR A 36 0.26 -25.51 9.97
CA THR A 36 0.09 -26.05 8.61
C THR A 36 1.30 -25.81 7.71
N GLY A 37 1.93 -24.64 7.80
CA GLY A 37 3.22 -24.32 7.17
C GLY A 37 3.18 -24.16 5.66
N TYR A 38 2.00 -24.02 5.06
CA TYR A 38 1.84 -23.94 3.61
C TYR A 38 2.38 -22.61 3.08
N TRP A 39 1.88 -21.49 3.62
CA TRP A 39 2.31 -20.15 3.23
C TRP A 39 3.67 -19.81 3.81
N GLU A 40 4.02 -20.32 4.99
CA GLU A 40 5.38 -20.15 5.53
C GLU A 40 6.42 -20.73 4.57
N GLY A 41 6.22 -21.96 4.09
CA GLY A 41 7.09 -22.58 3.10
C GLY A 41 7.10 -21.85 1.75
N TRP A 42 5.94 -21.35 1.31
CA TRP A 42 5.85 -20.54 0.09
C TRP A 42 6.58 -19.19 0.23
N ILE A 43 6.43 -18.49 1.36
CA ILE A 43 7.13 -17.23 1.64
C ILE A 43 8.63 -17.46 1.72
N GLU A 44 9.07 -18.56 2.34
CA GLU A 44 10.48 -18.93 2.38
C GLU A 44 11.02 -19.17 0.96
N PHE A 45 10.26 -19.83 0.08
CA PHE A 45 10.63 -19.96 -1.34
C PHE A 45 10.73 -18.60 -2.03
N VAL A 46 9.74 -17.72 -1.87
CA VAL A 46 9.74 -16.38 -2.48
C VAL A 46 10.95 -15.56 -1.99
N SER A 47 11.23 -15.58 -0.69
CA SER A 47 12.36 -14.88 -0.09
C SER A 47 13.71 -15.47 -0.50
N SER A 48 13.92 -16.77 -0.32
CA SER A 48 15.21 -17.41 -0.60
C SER A 48 15.53 -17.47 -2.10
N THR A 49 14.52 -17.72 -2.94
CA THR A 49 14.72 -17.96 -4.37
C THR A 49 14.44 -16.69 -5.18
N LEU A 50 13.25 -16.12 -5.09
CA LEU A 50 12.90 -14.99 -5.97
C LEU A 50 13.63 -13.71 -5.55
N VAL A 51 13.65 -13.37 -4.26
CA VAL A 51 14.45 -12.24 -3.77
C VAL A 51 15.94 -12.58 -3.84
N GLY A 52 16.35 -13.77 -3.36
CA GLY A 52 17.76 -14.17 -3.34
C GLY A 52 18.44 -14.22 -4.71
N GLN A 53 17.70 -14.51 -5.78
CA GLN A 53 18.20 -14.47 -7.16
C GLN A 53 17.93 -13.15 -7.89
N GLY A 54 17.36 -12.14 -7.21
CA GLY A 54 17.08 -10.82 -7.78
C GLY A 54 15.94 -10.79 -8.80
N MET A 55 15.03 -11.77 -8.75
CA MET A 55 13.85 -11.84 -9.62
C MET A 55 12.76 -10.84 -9.19
N ILE A 56 12.69 -10.53 -7.90
CA ILE A 56 11.84 -9.48 -7.31
C ILE A 56 12.66 -8.67 -6.30
N GLN A 57 12.18 -7.46 -5.95
CA GLN A 57 12.83 -6.65 -4.92
C GLN A 57 12.48 -7.20 -3.53
N LYS A 58 13.38 -7.01 -2.56
CA LYS A 58 13.10 -7.38 -1.16
C LYS A 58 11.85 -6.70 -0.63
N ASP A 59 11.64 -5.44 -1.01
CA ASP A 59 10.50 -4.66 -0.55
C ASP A 59 9.16 -5.14 -1.15
N ASP A 60 9.16 -5.92 -2.23
CA ASP A 60 7.93 -6.51 -2.78
C ASP A 60 7.26 -7.48 -1.79
N LEU A 61 8.01 -8.02 -0.82
CA LEU A 61 7.45 -8.81 0.28
C LEU A 61 6.49 -8.01 1.18
N ASN A 62 6.58 -6.67 1.18
CA ASN A 62 5.65 -5.83 1.93
C ASN A 62 4.25 -5.81 1.29
N LEU A 63 4.10 -6.22 0.02
CA LEU A 63 2.80 -6.24 -0.67
C LEU A 63 1.81 -7.26 -0.09
N LEU A 64 2.31 -8.23 0.70
CA LEU A 64 1.50 -9.26 1.31
C LEU A 64 1.68 -9.28 2.83
N LYS A 65 0.65 -9.79 3.51
CA LYS A 65 0.67 -10.05 4.95
C LYS A 65 0.32 -11.50 5.21
N PHE A 66 1.15 -12.19 5.99
CA PHE A 66 0.85 -13.50 6.52
C PHE A 66 0.22 -13.41 7.92
N VAL A 67 -0.86 -14.14 8.15
CA VAL A 67 -1.56 -14.24 9.43
C VAL A 67 -2.06 -15.66 9.66
N THR A 68 -2.27 -16.02 10.94
CA THR A 68 -2.71 -17.37 11.32
C THR A 68 -4.14 -17.43 11.87
N ASP A 69 -4.83 -16.29 11.93
CA ASP A 69 -6.18 -16.17 12.47
C ASP A 69 -6.99 -15.12 11.70
N VAL A 70 -8.31 -15.26 11.78
CA VAL A 70 -9.26 -14.47 10.99
C VAL A 70 -9.34 -13.04 11.51
N GLU A 71 -9.17 -12.85 12.82
CA GLU A 71 -9.18 -11.57 13.50
C GLU A 71 -8.03 -10.69 13.01
N ALA A 72 -6.81 -11.24 12.89
CA ALA A 72 -5.66 -10.56 12.33
C ALA A 72 -5.83 -10.25 10.84
N ALA A 73 -6.45 -11.15 10.06
CA ALA A 73 -6.76 -10.87 8.66
C ALA A 73 -7.75 -9.71 8.52
N ALA A 74 -8.82 -9.72 9.32
CA ALA A 74 -9.80 -8.63 9.35
C ALA A 74 -9.16 -7.33 9.82
N ALA A 75 -8.29 -7.37 10.84
CA ALA A 75 -7.58 -6.21 11.35
C ALA A 75 -6.63 -5.58 10.31
N GLU A 76 -5.93 -6.39 9.50
CA GLU A 76 -5.09 -5.90 8.40
C GLU A 76 -5.94 -5.13 7.38
N ILE A 77 -7.08 -5.70 6.94
CA ILE A 77 -7.97 -5.06 5.97
C ILE A 77 -8.57 -3.77 6.54
N CYS A 78 -9.06 -3.80 7.79
CA CYS A 78 -9.63 -2.63 8.46
C CYS A 78 -8.58 -1.52 8.65
N THR A 79 -7.36 -1.89 9.03
CA THR A 79 -6.24 -0.93 9.17
C THR A 79 -5.88 -0.31 7.83
N PHE A 80 -5.80 -1.12 6.77
CA PHE A 80 -5.45 -0.65 5.43
C PHE A 80 -6.41 0.41 4.89
N TYR A 81 -7.71 0.26 5.15
CA TYR A 81 -8.74 1.22 4.72
C TYR A 81 -9.13 2.23 5.80
N ARG A 82 -8.41 2.29 6.93
CA ARG A 82 -8.73 3.19 8.04
C ARG A 82 -8.66 4.65 7.61
N ASN A 83 -7.63 5.04 6.87
CA ASN A 83 -7.48 6.40 6.37
C ASN A 83 -7.37 6.42 4.85
N TYR A 84 -6.49 5.60 4.27
CA TYR A 84 -6.33 5.46 2.82
C TYR A 84 -7.64 4.98 2.16
N GLN A 85 -7.97 5.58 1.02
CA GLN A 85 -9.20 5.27 0.28
C GLN A 85 -8.93 4.78 -1.14
N SER A 86 -8.07 5.48 -1.88
CA SER A 86 -7.80 5.15 -3.28
C SER A 86 -6.54 5.84 -3.80
N GLN A 87 -6.13 5.44 -5.01
CA GLN A 87 -5.05 6.07 -5.75
C GLN A 87 -5.47 6.33 -7.19
N ARG A 88 -4.87 7.36 -7.80
CA ARG A 88 -5.06 7.69 -9.21
C ARG A 88 -3.80 8.35 -9.78
N TYR A 89 -3.50 8.08 -11.05
CA TYR A 89 -2.50 8.84 -11.78
C TYR A 89 -3.12 10.04 -12.49
N VAL A 90 -2.48 11.20 -12.38
CA VAL A 90 -2.80 12.43 -13.12
C VAL A 90 -1.51 12.91 -13.79
N GLY A 91 -1.41 12.72 -15.11
CA GLY A 91 -0.12 12.79 -15.79
C GLY A 91 0.81 11.70 -15.23
N ASP A 92 2.02 12.05 -14.84
CA ASP A 92 2.94 11.13 -14.17
C ASP A 92 3.02 11.31 -12.64
N ASP A 93 2.09 12.08 -12.07
CA ASP A 93 1.94 12.19 -10.63
C ASP A 93 0.97 11.13 -10.12
N LEU A 94 1.35 10.47 -9.03
CA LEU A 94 0.48 9.61 -8.26
C LEU A 94 -0.23 10.44 -7.20
N ILE A 95 -1.56 10.38 -7.20
CA ILE A 95 -2.41 10.98 -6.19
C ILE A 95 -2.90 9.86 -5.28
N LEU A 96 -2.59 9.94 -3.99
CA LEU A 96 -3.20 9.08 -2.96
C LEU A 96 -4.29 9.88 -2.25
N ARG A 97 -5.46 9.28 -2.10
CA ARG A 97 -6.61 9.88 -1.43
C ARG A 97 -6.87 9.18 -0.11
N MET A 98 -7.29 9.96 0.87
CA MET A 98 -7.48 9.51 2.25
C MET A 98 -8.53 10.36 2.96
N LEU A 99 -9.14 9.83 4.02
CA LEU A 99 -10.15 10.55 4.80
C LEU A 99 -9.58 11.82 5.45
N ARG A 100 -8.36 11.74 5.98
CA ARG A 100 -7.66 12.84 6.64
C ARG A 100 -6.24 12.98 6.09
N ALA A 101 -5.96 14.12 5.46
CA ALA A 101 -4.63 14.44 4.95
C ALA A 101 -3.61 14.59 6.11
N PRO A 102 -2.33 14.26 5.88
CA PRO A 102 -1.29 14.49 6.87
C PRO A 102 -1.11 15.98 7.18
N GLY A 103 -0.94 16.28 8.47
CA GLY A 103 -0.45 17.59 8.90
C GLY A 103 1.04 17.79 8.56
N PRO A 104 1.60 19.00 8.75
CA PRO A 104 2.96 19.33 8.32
C PRO A 104 4.05 18.41 8.89
N GLU A 105 3.95 18.03 10.16
CA GLU A 105 4.91 17.13 10.81
C GLU A 105 4.90 15.73 10.18
N MET A 106 3.70 15.15 10.00
CA MET A 106 3.56 13.85 9.34
C MET A 106 4.06 13.92 7.89
N LEU A 107 3.74 14.99 7.15
CA LEU A 107 4.20 15.16 5.78
C LEU A 107 5.73 15.25 5.68
N ALA A 108 6.39 15.92 6.63
CA ALA A 108 7.85 15.97 6.71
C ALA A 108 8.44 14.57 6.96
N ARG A 109 7.86 13.80 7.88
CA ARG A 109 8.27 12.40 8.12
C ARG A 109 8.09 11.52 6.89
N LEU A 110 6.97 11.65 6.18
CA LEU A 110 6.76 10.89 4.94
C LEU A 110 7.83 11.21 3.89
N ASN A 111 8.23 12.47 3.75
CA ASN A 111 9.31 12.86 2.84
C ASN A 111 10.68 12.30 3.25
N ASP A 112 10.97 12.26 4.55
CA ASP A 112 12.22 11.69 5.08
C ASP A 112 12.28 10.16 4.87
N GLU A 113 11.18 9.45 5.17
CA GLU A 113 11.11 7.98 5.13
C GLU A 113 10.93 7.40 3.73
N PHE A 114 10.32 8.17 2.81
CA PHE A 114 9.91 7.69 1.48
C PHE A 114 10.40 8.59 0.33
N GLY A 115 11.40 9.44 0.57
CA GLY A 115 12.04 10.22 -0.50
C GLY A 115 12.71 9.32 -1.56
N ASP A 116 13.11 8.11 -1.17
CA ASP A 116 13.77 7.12 -2.02
C ASP A 116 12.86 6.54 -3.13
N ILE A 117 11.54 6.60 -2.95
CA ILE A 117 10.57 6.13 -3.95
C ILE A 117 10.09 7.23 -4.91
N LEU A 118 10.64 8.44 -4.80
CA LEU A 118 10.31 9.57 -5.66
C LEU A 118 11.24 9.58 -6.87
N ALA A 119 10.66 9.61 -8.07
CA ALA A 119 11.42 9.91 -9.28
C ALA A 119 11.95 11.35 -9.29
N SER A 120 11.25 12.28 -8.62
CA SER A 120 11.71 13.66 -8.37
C SER A 120 10.82 14.38 -7.36
N GLY A 121 11.29 15.48 -6.78
CA GLY A 121 10.46 16.38 -5.97
C GLY A 121 10.17 15.83 -4.57
N THR A 122 8.99 16.18 -4.04
CA THR A 122 8.54 15.86 -2.68
C THR A 122 7.14 15.27 -2.68
N ILE A 123 6.75 14.68 -1.55
CA ILE A 123 5.37 14.32 -1.23
C ILE A 123 4.68 15.58 -0.69
N ASP A 124 3.63 16.03 -1.36
CA ASP A 124 2.91 17.27 -1.02
C ASP A 124 1.44 17.00 -0.75
N SER A 125 0.86 17.61 0.29
CA SER A 125 -0.60 17.71 0.43
C SER A 125 -1.13 18.74 -0.57
N ILE A 126 -2.14 18.38 -1.38
CA ILE A 126 -2.68 19.25 -2.44
C ILE A 126 -4.21 19.34 -2.36
N PRO A 127 -4.84 20.42 -2.88
CA PRO A 127 -6.28 20.40 -3.19
C PRO A 127 -6.56 19.41 -4.34
N PRO A 128 -7.84 19.10 -4.63
CA PRO A 128 -8.20 18.31 -5.81
C PRO A 128 -7.49 18.81 -7.08
N THR A 129 -7.10 17.91 -7.97
CA THR A 129 -6.55 18.29 -9.28
C THR A 129 -7.66 18.78 -10.23
N ASP A 130 -7.30 19.43 -11.32
CA ASP A 130 -8.29 19.84 -12.33
C ASP A 130 -8.98 18.63 -12.99
N ALA A 131 -8.24 17.54 -13.20
CA ALA A 131 -8.78 16.29 -13.69
C ALA A 131 -9.85 15.72 -12.73
N GLU A 132 -9.56 15.71 -11.42
CA GLU A 132 -10.52 15.25 -10.41
C GLU A 132 -11.75 16.15 -10.30
N ARG A 133 -11.56 17.48 -10.42
CA ARG A 133 -12.67 18.44 -10.46
C ARG A 133 -13.58 18.21 -11.65
N SER A 134 -13.00 17.99 -12.83
CA SER A 134 -13.75 17.72 -14.05
C SER A 134 -14.60 16.46 -13.94
N ASP A 135 -14.05 15.42 -13.30
CA ASP A 135 -14.72 14.13 -13.12
C ASP A 135 -15.67 14.09 -11.90
N ALA A 136 -15.71 15.16 -11.10
CA ALA A 136 -16.39 15.20 -9.79
C ALA A 136 -15.99 14.03 -8.86
N ASP A 137 -14.71 13.67 -8.87
CA ASP A 137 -14.18 12.44 -8.30
C ASP A 137 -13.59 12.66 -6.89
N SER A 138 -14.35 12.24 -5.86
CA SER A 138 -13.96 12.24 -4.43
C SER A 138 -13.34 13.56 -3.95
N LEU A 139 -13.97 14.70 -4.26
CA LEU A 139 -13.44 16.04 -3.97
C LEU A 139 -13.34 16.37 -2.47
N GLU A 140 -14.07 15.64 -1.64
CA GLU A 140 -14.11 15.76 -0.18
C GLU A 140 -12.91 15.16 0.54
N LEU A 141 -12.16 14.25 -0.11
CA LEU A 141 -11.05 13.54 0.53
C LEU A 141 -9.79 14.41 0.69
N GLY A 142 -9.03 14.16 1.75
CA GLY A 142 -7.64 14.57 1.83
C GLY A 142 -6.81 13.85 0.76
N ARG A 143 -5.73 14.46 0.29
CA ARG A 143 -4.86 13.83 -0.72
C ARG A 143 -3.43 14.34 -0.65
N ILE A 144 -2.52 13.44 -1.00
CA ILE A 144 -1.13 13.77 -1.25
C ILE A 144 -0.77 13.43 -2.69
N ARG A 145 0.19 14.17 -3.22
CA ARG A 145 0.77 13.99 -4.54
C ARG A 145 2.22 13.60 -4.38
N LEU A 146 2.66 12.64 -5.19
CA LEU A 146 4.06 12.28 -5.33
C LEU A 146 4.40 11.90 -6.77
N ARG A 147 5.61 12.25 -7.21
CA ARG A 147 6.16 11.76 -8.47
C ARG A 147 6.77 10.38 -8.26
N PHE A 148 5.95 9.35 -8.23
CA PHE A 148 6.35 8.01 -7.83
C PHE A 148 7.22 7.28 -8.86
N ASP A 149 8.35 6.71 -8.43
CA ASP A 149 9.09 5.71 -9.21
C ASP A 149 8.33 4.38 -9.19
N ARG A 150 7.73 4.04 -10.33
CA ARG A 150 6.85 2.88 -10.55
C ARG A 150 7.51 1.52 -10.34
N ARG A 151 8.78 1.46 -9.93
CA ARG A 151 9.49 0.24 -9.54
C ARG A 151 9.35 -0.10 -8.05
N ASN A 152 8.87 0.82 -7.21
CA ASN A 152 8.94 0.70 -5.76
C ASN A 152 7.58 0.45 -5.07
N HIS A 153 6.73 -0.40 -5.65
CA HIS A 153 5.37 -0.64 -5.11
C HIS A 153 5.38 -1.26 -3.70
N GLY A 154 6.37 -2.10 -3.41
CA GLY A 154 6.58 -2.63 -2.06
C GLY A 154 6.79 -1.55 -1.00
N ARG A 155 7.55 -0.49 -1.32
CA ARG A 155 7.71 0.66 -0.42
C ARG A 155 6.51 1.60 -0.43
N LEU A 156 5.82 1.75 -1.55
CA LEU A 156 4.55 2.49 -1.60
C LEU A 156 3.51 1.87 -0.65
N ARG A 157 3.49 0.54 -0.50
CA ARG A 157 2.66 -0.15 0.49
C ARG A 157 3.00 0.28 1.93
N LEU A 158 4.27 0.44 2.27
CA LEU A 158 4.69 0.94 3.59
C LEU A 158 4.33 2.43 3.81
N LEU A 159 4.37 3.24 2.76
CA LEU A 159 3.89 4.62 2.81
C LEU A 159 2.38 4.64 3.14
N ILE A 160 1.59 3.77 2.52
CA ILE A 160 0.16 3.63 2.83
C ILE A 160 -0.06 3.20 4.29
N ASP A 161 0.75 2.30 4.85
CA ASP A 161 0.70 1.98 6.29
C ASP A 161 0.91 3.22 7.15
N ARG A 162 1.89 4.05 6.80
CA ARG A 162 2.20 5.29 7.52
C ARG A 162 1.06 6.31 7.44
N ILE A 163 0.37 6.40 6.30
CA ILE A 163 -0.87 7.20 6.15
C ILE A 163 -1.97 6.69 7.08
N ASN A 164 -2.07 5.38 7.28
CA ASN A 164 -3.11 4.76 8.10
C ASN A 164 -2.86 4.88 9.62
N GLU A 165 -1.70 5.36 10.03
CA GLU A 165 -1.44 5.76 11.43
C GLU A 165 -2.14 7.07 11.80
N ILE A 166 -2.55 7.86 10.81
CA ILE A 166 -3.33 9.07 11.02
C ILE A 166 -4.73 8.65 11.43
N ASP A 167 -5.13 9.01 12.66
CA ASP A 167 -6.48 8.74 13.13
C ASP A 167 -7.50 9.66 12.42
N PRO A 168 -8.39 9.12 11.56
CA PRO A 168 -9.44 9.91 10.93
C PRO A 168 -10.49 10.40 11.95
N GLY A 169 -10.58 9.78 13.13
CA GLY A 169 -11.58 10.03 14.17
C GLY A 169 -11.16 10.96 15.31
N GLY A 170 -9.91 11.44 15.33
CA GLY A 170 -9.41 12.27 16.43
C GLY A 170 -10.09 13.64 16.46
N THR A 171 -10.83 13.91 17.55
CA THR A 171 -11.17 15.26 17.99
C THR A 171 -9.88 16.02 18.26
N VAL A 172 -9.76 17.23 17.70
CA VAL A 172 -8.76 18.20 18.14
C VAL A 172 -9.10 18.56 19.58
N THR A 173 -8.46 17.93 20.56
CA THR A 173 -8.37 18.52 21.90
C THR A 173 -7.44 19.73 21.77
N GLY A 174 -8.05 20.89 21.52
CA GLY A 174 -7.39 22.18 21.59
C GLY A 174 -6.83 22.40 22.99
N GLY A 175 -5.59 22.90 23.03
CA GLY A 175 -5.05 23.60 24.19
C GLY A 175 -5.57 25.02 24.29
#